data_AF-A0A7S4HWN2-F1
#
_entry.id   AF-A0A7S4HWN2-F1
#
_cell.length_a   1.000
_cell.length_b   1.000
_cell.length_c   1.000
_cell.angle_alpha   90.00
_cell.angle_beta   90.00
_cell.angle_gamma   90.00
#
_symmetry.space_group_name_H-M   'P 1'
#
loop_
_entity.id
_entity.type
_entity.pdbx_description
1 polymer ?
#
loop_
_entity_poly.entity_id
_entity_poly.type
_entity_poly.pdbx_seq_one_letter_code
_entity_poly.pdbx_strand_id
1 'polypeptide(L)'
;QSFTPQLIKIYAHLKEQRGDEVEMIYVSLDKSDKEYAHFTRTHPWLTIPWEEEKARELMTSAFQVQSVANKLPKLIVLDKQEQSHNGIINPDAIPELYRHMEKDSDKRLAQNFPWKSSKSEKACGICTATFFCTIQ
;
A
#
# COMPACT_ATOMS: atom_id res chain seq x y z
N GLN A 1 6.92 -7.74 -15.50
CA GLN A 1 7.12 -6.30 -15.25
C GLN A 1 7.33 -6.09 -13.75
N SER A 2 8.20 -5.15 -13.36
CA SER A 2 8.38 -4.80 -11.93
C SER A 2 7.22 -3.93 -11.45
N PHE A 3 6.58 -4.32 -10.35
CA PHE A 3 5.43 -3.61 -9.76
C PHE A 3 5.81 -2.26 -9.15
N THR A 4 6.95 -2.22 -8.45
CA THR A 4 7.39 -1.09 -7.64
C THR A 4 7.56 0.22 -8.43
N PRO A 5 8.19 0.25 -9.63
CA PRO A 5 8.30 1.48 -10.41
C PRO A 5 6.95 2.04 -10.88
N GLN A 6 5.96 1.19 -11.13
CA GLN A 6 4.61 1.65 -11.48
C GLN A 6 3.91 2.22 -10.25
N LEU A 7 4.08 1.58 -9.09
CA LEU A 7 3.52 2.09 -7.84
C LEU A 7 4.04 3.48 -7.48
N ILE A 8 5.31 3.79 -7.73
CA ILE A 8 5.89 5.13 -7.52
C ILE A 8 5.13 6.18 -8.34
N LYS A 9 4.85 5.90 -9.62
CA LYS A 9 4.13 6.83 -10.50
C LYS A 9 2.68 7.02 -10.06
N ILE A 10 2.02 5.93 -9.69
CA ILE A 10 0.66 5.95 -9.17
C ILE A 10 0.62 6.79 -7.88
N TYR A 11 1.57 6.58 -6.96
CA TYR A 11 1.68 7.35 -5.73
C TYR A 11 1.92 8.84 -5.99
N ALA A 12 2.80 9.19 -6.94
CA ALA A 12 3.02 10.58 -7.34
C ALA A 12 1.71 11.24 -7.82
N HIS A 13 0.95 10.57 -8.69
CA HIS A 13 -0.36 11.08 -9.13
C HIS A 13 -1.40 11.15 -8.01
N LEU A 14 -1.38 10.23 -7.05
CA LEU A 14 -2.24 10.29 -5.88
C LEU A 14 -1.92 11.51 -5.00
N LYS A 15 -0.63 11.78 -4.77
CA LYS A 15 -0.18 12.97 -4.03
C LYS A 15 -0.52 14.26 -4.79
N GLU A 16 -0.43 14.29 -6.12
CA GLU A 16 -0.85 15.45 -6.94
C GLU A 16 -2.36 15.73 -6.82
N GLN A 17 -3.19 14.69 -6.75
CA GLN A 17 -4.66 14.84 -6.75
C GLN A 17 -5.23 15.07 -5.34
N ARG A 18 -4.65 14.45 -4.33
CA ARG A 18 -5.21 14.35 -2.97
C ARG A 18 -4.29 14.95 -1.89
N GLY A 19 -3.06 15.32 -2.23
CA GLY A 19 -2.11 15.93 -1.30
C GLY A 19 -1.84 15.06 -0.08
N ASP A 20 -2.05 15.64 1.10
CA ASP A 20 -1.82 14.99 2.41
C ASP A 20 -2.97 14.07 2.84
N GLU A 21 -4.03 13.95 2.04
CA GLU A 21 -5.09 12.98 2.29
C GLU A 21 -4.68 11.54 1.93
N VAL A 22 -3.57 11.34 1.22
CA VAL A 22 -3.07 10.00 0.95
C VAL A 22 -1.62 9.90 1.40
N GLU A 23 -1.35 8.86 2.15
CA GLU A 23 0.00 8.50 2.53
C GLU A 23 0.26 7.02 2.30
N MET A 24 1.48 6.70 1.89
CA MET A 24 1.94 5.32 1.72
C MET A 24 3.01 5.01 2.75
N ILE A 25 2.81 3.91 3.47
CA ILE A 25 3.71 3.44 4.51
C ILE A 25 4.25 2.08 4.08
N TYR A 26 5.56 2.01 3.90
CA TYR A 26 6.27 0.78 3.61
C TYR A 26 6.59 0.02 4.91
N VAL A 27 6.19 -1.25 4.92
CA VAL A 27 6.48 -2.20 5.99
C VAL A 27 7.38 -3.29 5.42
N SER A 28 8.65 -3.23 5.78
CA SER A 28 9.65 -4.21 5.32
C SER A 28 9.49 -5.54 6.05
N LEU A 29 9.45 -6.62 5.26
CA LEU A 29 9.62 -8.00 5.70
C LEU A 29 11.01 -8.54 5.36
N ASP A 30 11.93 -7.64 4.98
CA ASP A 30 13.28 -8.03 4.63
C ASP A 30 13.99 -8.60 5.84
N LYS A 31 15.00 -9.44 5.58
CA LYS A 31 15.77 -10.10 6.63
C LYS A 31 17.01 -9.31 7.02
N SER A 32 17.33 -8.25 6.27
CA SER A 32 18.52 -7.44 6.52
C SER A 32 18.23 -5.94 6.46
N ASP A 33 18.91 -5.20 7.33
CA ASP A 33 18.92 -3.73 7.34
C ASP A 33 19.44 -3.15 6.01
N LYS A 34 20.36 -3.85 5.33
CA LYS A 34 20.92 -3.38 4.05
C LYS A 34 19.89 -3.35 2.93
N GLU A 35 19.05 -4.38 2.83
CA GLU A 35 17.96 -4.45 1.85
C GLU A 35 16.91 -3.37 2.15
N TYR A 36 16.53 -3.24 3.43
CA TYR A 36 15.66 -2.16 3.90
C TYR A 36 16.21 -0.78 3.53
N ALA A 37 17.47 -0.49 3.85
CA ALA A 37 18.11 0.80 3.59
C ALA A 37 18.21 1.09 2.09
N HIS A 38 18.47 0.08 1.26
CA HIS A 38 18.50 0.25 -0.20
C HIS A 38 17.11 0.60 -0.75
N PHE A 39 16.08 -0.11 -0.28
CA PHE A 39 14.71 0.08 -0.71
C PHE A 39 14.15 1.43 -0.24
N THR A 40 14.31 1.78 1.04
CA THR A 40 13.81 3.04 1.59
C THR A 40 14.45 4.28 0.96
N ARG A 41 15.74 4.22 0.58
CA ARG A 41 16.44 5.36 -0.05
C ARG A 41 16.02 5.64 -1.48
N THR A 42 15.44 4.66 -2.16
CA THR A 42 15.08 4.75 -3.59
C THR A 42 13.61 5.10 -3.81
N HIS A 43 12.80 5.14 -2.76
CA HIS A 43 11.35 5.29 -2.87
C HIS A 43 10.82 6.42 -1.97
N PRO A 44 9.75 7.14 -2.40
CA PRO A 44 9.31 8.38 -1.75
C PRO A 44 8.36 8.19 -0.55
N TRP A 45 8.04 6.95 -0.17
CA TRP A 45 7.05 6.66 0.87
C TRP A 45 7.64 6.70 2.27
N LEU A 46 6.77 6.90 3.27
CA LEU A 46 7.13 6.74 4.67
C LEU A 46 7.44 5.28 4.96
N THR A 47 8.27 5.03 5.96
CA THR A 47 8.68 3.67 6.32
C THR A 47 8.70 3.52 7.82
N ILE A 48 8.39 2.33 8.32
CA ILE A 48 8.62 2.02 9.73
C ILE A 48 10.13 1.84 9.92
N PRO A 49 10.77 2.51 10.91
CA PRO A 49 12.19 2.34 11.18
C PRO A 49 12.57 0.87 11.36
N TRP A 50 13.76 0.49 10.90
CA TRP A 50 14.22 -0.90 10.99
C TRP A 50 14.29 -1.41 12.43
N GLU A 51 14.67 -0.51 13.35
CA GLU A 51 14.81 -0.73 14.79
C GLU A 51 13.48 -1.08 15.47
N GLU A 52 12.35 -0.68 14.88
CA GLU A 52 11.01 -0.95 15.40
C GLU A 52 10.46 -2.30 14.93
N GLU A 53 11.20 -3.38 15.18
CA GLU A 53 10.82 -4.75 14.81
C GLU A 53 9.41 -5.12 15.32
N LYS A 54 9.10 -4.79 16.59
CA LYS A 54 7.77 -5.04 17.17
C LYS A 54 6.65 -4.37 16.41
N ALA A 55 6.84 -3.13 15.95
CA ALA A 55 5.84 -2.43 15.17
C ALA A 55 5.64 -3.10 13.81
N ARG A 56 6.73 -3.51 13.14
CA ARG A 56 6.68 -4.26 11.87
C ARG A 56 5.97 -5.60 12.03
N GLU A 57 6.27 -6.36 13.09
CA GLU A 57 5.62 -7.63 13.40
C GLU A 57 4.13 -7.47 13.70
N LEU A 58 3.76 -6.48 14.52
CA LEU A 58 2.36 -6.17 14.84
C LEU A 58 1.57 -5.83 13.59
N MET A 59 2.10 -4.99 12.70
CA MET A 59 1.44 -4.62 11.44
C MET A 59 1.29 -5.83 10.52
N THR A 60 2.35 -6.63 10.40
CA THR A 60 2.35 -7.85 9.58
C THR A 60 1.32 -8.87 10.09
N SER A 61 1.22 -9.04 11.41
CA SER A 61 0.27 -9.93 12.06
C SER A 61 -1.17 -9.41 11.97
N ALA A 62 -1.39 -8.12 12.24
CA ALA A 62 -2.71 -7.48 12.17
C ALA A 62 -3.34 -7.59 10.78
N PHE A 63 -2.53 -7.50 9.73
CA PHE A 63 -2.98 -7.63 8.35
C PHE A 63 -2.82 -9.04 7.77
N GLN A 64 -2.53 -10.02 8.63
CA GLN A 64 -2.38 -11.44 8.30
C GLN A 64 -1.44 -11.66 7.11
N VAL A 65 -0.41 -10.84 6.96
CA VAL A 65 0.50 -10.87 5.80
C VAL A 65 1.28 -12.19 5.77
N GLN A 66 1.59 -12.76 6.95
CA GLN A 66 2.27 -14.05 7.08
C GLN A 66 1.40 -15.28 6.77
N SER A 67 0.08 -15.20 6.92
CA SER A 67 -0.82 -16.36 6.72
C SER A 67 -1.15 -16.64 5.26
N VAL A 68 -0.96 -15.65 4.37
CA VAL A 68 -1.25 -15.79 2.94
C VAL A 68 0.04 -16.21 2.25
N ALA A 69 0.23 -17.52 2.10
CA ALA A 69 1.36 -18.14 1.42
C ALA A 69 1.83 -17.36 0.18
N ASN A 70 3.04 -16.79 0.26
CA ASN A 70 3.89 -16.33 -0.84
C ASN A 70 3.33 -15.29 -1.83
N LYS A 71 2.28 -14.54 -1.52
CA LYS A 71 1.82 -13.43 -2.38
C LYS A 71 2.32 -12.09 -1.87
N LEU A 72 3.59 -11.81 -2.18
CA LEU A 72 4.17 -10.48 -2.08
C LEU A 72 4.44 -9.94 -3.50
N PRO A 73 4.32 -8.64 -3.71
CA PRO A 73 4.03 -7.62 -2.70
C PRO A 73 2.53 -7.55 -2.30
N LYS A 74 2.21 -6.98 -1.13
CA LYS A 74 0.84 -6.77 -0.63
C LYS A 74 0.57 -5.28 -0.43
N LEU A 75 -0.60 -4.80 -0.88
CA LEU A 75 -1.01 -3.41 -0.78
C LEU A 75 -2.38 -3.32 -0.10
N ILE A 76 -2.44 -2.67 1.04
CA ILE A 76 -3.63 -2.56 1.89
C ILE A 76 -4.01 -1.10 2.01
N VAL A 77 -5.26 -0.79 1.77
CA VAL A 77 -5.78 0.58 1.83
C VAL A 77 -6.64 0.71 3.08
N LEU A 78 -6.28 1.62 3.98
CA LEU A 78 -6.99 1.90 5.24
C LEU A 78 -7.61 3.29 5.22
N ASP A 79 -8.78 3.41 5.83
CA ASP A 79 -9.38 4.69 6.20
C ASP A 79 -8.72 5.21 7.48
N LYS A 80 -8.40 6.51 7.53
CA LYS A 80 -7.91 7.17 8.76
C LYS A 80 -9.04 7.37 9.78
N GLN A 81 -10.31 7.25 9.38
CA GLN A 81 -11.46 7.48 10.25
C GLN A 81 -11.70 6.30 11.21
N GLU A 82 -11.57 6.54 12.53
CA GLU A 82 -11.79 5.58 13.63
C GLU A 82 -13.21 4.97 13.70
N GLN A 83 -14.15 5.42 12.86
CA GLN A 83 -15.58 5.09 13.00
C GLN A 83 -16.02 3.79 12.31
N SER A 84 -15.15 3.14 11.55
CA SER A 84 -15.49 1.89 10.86
C SER A 84 -14.73 0.72 11.49
N HIS A 85 -15.49 -0.31 11.89
CA HIS A 85 -14.98 -1.54 12.49
C HIS A 85 -13.81 -2.08 11.63
N ASN A 86 -12.59 -1.99 12.19
CA ASN A 86 -11.31 -2.36 11.59
C ASN A 86 -10.66 -1.43 10.53
N GLY A 87 -11.30 -0.34 10.08
CA GLY A 87 -10.68 0.70 9.24
C GLY A 87 -10.08 0.26 7.88
N ILE A 88 -10.28 -0.98 7.44
CA ILE A 88 -9.73 -1.49 6.17
C ILE A 88 -10.70 -1.19 5.02
N ILE A 89 -10.28 -0.37 4.06
CA ILE A 89 -11.04 -0.09 2.82
C ILE A 89 -10.81 -1.20 1.78
N ASN A 90 -9.55 -1.60 1.60
CA ASN A 90 -9.18 -2.66 0.67
C ASN A 90 -8.04 -3.51 1.26
N PRO A 91 -8.29 -4.79 1.60
CA PRO A 91 -7.28 -5.67 2.18
C PRO A 91 -6.25 -6.21 1.16
N ASP A 92 -6.52 -6.08 -0.15
CA ASP A 92 -5.59 -6.48 -1.21
C ASP A 92 -5.86 -5.71 -2.52
N ALA A 93 -5.19 -4.59 -2.69
CA ALA A 93 -5.32 -3.73 -3.87
C ALA A 93 -4.47 -4.21 -5.07
N ILE A 94 -3.54 -5.14 -4.86
CA ILE A 94 -2.59 -5.59 -5.88
C ILE A 94 -3.29 -6.24 -7.09
N PRO A 95 -4.26 -7.18 -6.92
CA PRO A 95 -4.96 -7.77 -8.06
C PRO A 95 -5.73 -6.76 -8.90
N GLU A 96 -6.34 -5.76 -8.26
CA GLU A 96 -7.06 -4.70 -8.97
C GLU A 96 -6.11 -3.80 -9.74
N LEU A 97 -4.92 -3.50 -9.20
CA LEU A 97 -3.88 -2.80 -9.93
C LEU A 97 -3.41 -3.62 -11.13
N TYR A 98 -3.07 -4.91 -10.96
CA TYR A 98 -2.63 -5.77 -12.07
C TYR A 98 -3.66 -5.89 -13.19
N ARG A 99 -4.95 -5.95 -12.86
CA ARG A 99 -6.02 -6.03 -13.88
C ARG A 99 -6.05 -4.82 -14.81
N HIS A 100 -5.66 -3.65 -14.30
CA HIS A 100 -5.75 -2.38 -15.03
C HIS A 100 -4.39 -1.87 -15.52
N MET A 101 -3.27 -2.31 -14.93
CA MET A 101 -1.91 -1.83 -15.27
C MET A 101 -1.52 -2.02 -16.75
N GLU A 102 -1.99 -3.08 -17.41
CA GLU A 102 -1.67 -3.29 -18.84
C GLU A 102 -2.54 -2.46 -19.79
N LYS A 103 -3.70 -1.99 -19.32
CA LYS A 103 -4.74 -1.37 -20.15
C LYS A 103 -4.87 0.13 -19.94
N ASP A 104 -4.47 0.60 -18.76
CA ASP A 104 -4.71 1.95 -18.32
C ASP A 104 -3.39 2.66 -17.99
N SER A 105 -3.34 3.97 -18.25
CA SER A 105 -2.19 4.79 -17.87
C SER A 105 -2.13 4.97 -16.35
N ASP A 106 -0.91 5.20 -15.83
CA ASP A 106 -0.65 5.45 -14.41
C ASP A 106 -1.63 6.48 -13.79
N LYS A 107 -2.02 7.50 -14.56
CA LYS A 107 -2.97 8.54 -14.16
C LYS A 107 -4.40 8.02 -13.96
N ARG A 108 -4.88 7.10 -14.81
CA ARG A 108 -6.22 6.50 -14.68
C ARG A 108 -6.27 5.52 -13.51
N LEU A 109 -5.16 4.82 -13.25
CA LEU A 109 -5.05 3.95 -12.08
C LEU A 109 -5.18 4.75 -10.78
N ALA A 110 -4.49 5.88 -10.66
CA ALA A 110 -4.62 6.77 -9.50
C ALA A 110 -6.06 7.30 -9.32
N GLN A 111 -6.80 7.54 -10.41
CA GLN A 111 -8.20 7.98 -10.33
C GLN A 111 -9.14 6.91 -9.76
N ASN A 112 -8.84 5.63 -10.01
CA ASN A 112 -9.64 4.50 -9.52
C ASN A 112 -9.35 4.14 -8.05
N PHE A 113 -8.51 4.91 -7.36
CA PHE A 113 -8.27 4.77 -5.93
C PHE A 113 -9.56 4.98 -5.11
N PRO A 114 -9.87 4.15 -4.09
CA PRO A 114 -9.00 3.18 -3.40
C PRO A 114 -9.04 1.73 -3.95
N TRP A 115 -9.35 1.56 -5.25
CA TRP A 115 -9.36 0.28 -5.95
C TRP A 115 -10.29 -0.77 -5.32
N LYS A 116 -11.51 -0.36 -4.96
CA LYS A 116 -12.51 -1.26 -4.39
C LYS A 116 -12.91 -2.33 -5.41
N SER A 117 -13.08 -3.57 -4.96
CA SER A 117 -13.72 -4.59 -5.80
C SER A 117 -15.15 -4.17 -6.14
N SER A 118 -15.69 -4.66 -7.28
CA SER A 118 -17.02 -4.30 -7.79
C SER A 118 -18.22 -4.58 -6.86
N LYS A 119 -17.98 -5.13 -5.65
CA LYS A 119 -19.01 -5.43 -4.64
C LYS A 119 -19.11 -4.40 -3.50
N SER A 120 -18.29 -3.36 -3.43
CA SER A 120 -18.37 -2.37 -2.34
C SER A 120 -18.42 -0.92 -2.84
N GLU A 121 -19.60 -0.50 -3.29
CA GLU A 121 -19.89 0.92 -3.48
C GLU A 121 -20.23 1.58 -2.13
N LYS A 122 -19.72 2.80 -1.98
CA LYS A 122 -19.90 3.77 -0.87
C LYS A 122 -18.96 3.61 0.31
N ALA A 123 -17.85 4.33 0.22
CA ALA A 123 -17.33 5.10 1.35
C ALA A 123 -16.73 6.38 0.76
N CYS A 124 -17.35 7.50 1.10
CA CYS A 124 -16.88 8.86 0.94
C CYS A 124 -16.26 9.23 2.29
N GLY A 125 -14.99 9.65 2.33
CA GLY A 125 -14.32 9.92 3.58
C GLY A 125 -12.80 10.04 3.44
N ILE A 126 -12.39 11.27 3.20
CA ILE A 126 -11.11 11.94 3.44
C ILE A 126 -10.11 11.19 4.35
N CYS A 127 -8.86 11.14 3.89
CA CYS A 127 -7.64 10.59 4.51
C CYS A 127 -7.49 9.06 4.50
N THR A 128 -6.68 8.53 3.58
CA THR A 128 -6.46 7.10 3.36
C THR A 128 -4.97 6.74 3.54
N ALA A 129 -4.66 5.83 4.46
CA ALA A 129 -3.31 5.31 4.69
C ALA A 129 -3.13 3.98 3.95
N THR A 130 -2.13 3.89 3.07
CA THR A 130 -1.88 2.68 2.26
C THR A 130 -0.62 1.98 2.73
N PHE A 131 -0.72 0.73 3.19
CA PHE A 131 0.41 -0.09 3.60
C PHE A 131 0.89 -0.93 2.44
N PHE A 132 2.19 -0.83 2.14
CA PHE A 132 2.84 -1.62 1.11
C PHE A 132 3.92 -2.49 1.72
N CYS A 133 3.93 -3.77 1.33
CA CYS A 133 4.82 -4.76 1.90
C CYS A 133 5.48 -5.59 0.79
N THR A 134 6.81 -5.76 0.86
CA THR A 134 7.61 -6.56 -0.08
C THR A 134 8.59 -7.44 0.70
N ILE A 135 8.98 -8.57 0.09
CA ILE A 135 10.23 -9.28 0.42
C ILE A 135 11.19 -8.97 -0.72
N GLN A 136 12.38 -8.44 -0.42
CA GLN A 136 13.53 -8.40 -1.33
C GLN A 136 14.38 -9.67 -1.20
#